data_AF-S6AIK5-F1
#
_entry.id   AF-S6AIK5-F1
#
_cell.length_a   1.000
_cell.length_b   1.000
_cell.length_c   1.000
_cell.angle_alpha   90.00
_cell.angle_beta   90.00
_cell.angle_gamma   90.00
#
_symmetry.space_group_name_H-M   'P 1'
#
loop_
_entity.id
_entity.type
_entity.pdbx_description
1 polymer ?
#
loop_
_entity_poly.entity_id
_entity_poly.type
_entity_poly.pdbx_seq_one_letter_code
_entity_poly.pdbx_strand_id
1 'polypeptide(L)'
;MLFRLLVFLYPVIRPVGPAIAALLFIAGLSLIGYAVMNDHQPWIWLSALGCLLVSALLALLCHSYLWWLFKLRPRGCLFIPIK
;
A
#
# COMPACT_ATOMS: atom_id res chain seq x y z
N MET A 1 9.96 -16.38 -8.37
CA MET A 1 9.19 -15.68 -9.43
C MET A 1 8.50 -14.42 -8.89
N LEU A 2 7.73 -14.51 -7.80
CA LEU A 2 6.97 -13.39 -7.19
C LEU A 2 7.82 -12.16 -6.83
N PHE A 3 9.04 -12.40 -6.31
CA PHE A 3 10.00 -11.35 -5.97
C PHE A 3 10.50 -10.54 -7.17
N ARG A 4 10.73 -11.23 -8.29
CA ARG A 4 11.20 -10.62 -9.55
C ARG A 4 10.11 -9.70 -10.12
N LEU A 5 8.85 -10.13 -10.01
CA LEU A 5 7.66 -9.36 -10.34
C LEU A 5 7.54 -8.09 -9.48
N LEU A 6 7.75 -8.20 -8.16
CA LEU A 6 7.74 -7.03 -7.26
C LEU A 6 8.78 -5.98 -7.63
N VAL A 7 10.01 -6.41 -7.97
CA VAL A 7 11.09 -5.50 -8.38
C VAL A 7 10.77 -4.79 -9.69
N PHE A 8 10.14 -5.47 -10.65
CA PHE A 8 9.71 -4.88 -11.93
C PHE A 8 8.50 -3.94 -11.78
N LEU A 9 7.59 -4.23 -10.85
CA LEU A 9 6.38 -3.44 -10.64
C LEU A 9 6.64 -2.20 -9.74
N TYR A 10 7.74 -2.20 -9.00
CA TYR A 10 8.15 -1.12 -8.11
C TYR A 10 8.29 0.28 -8.74
N PRO A 11 8.88 0.49 -9.94
CA PRO A 11 8.93 1.82 -10.56
C PRO A 11 7.54 2.41 -10.81
N VAL A 12 6.50 1.57 -10.92
CA VAL A 12 5.10 2.00 -11.03
C VAL A 12 4.46 2.19 -9.66
N ILE A 13 4.73 1.28 -8.71
CA ILE A 13 4.17 1.35 -7.35
C ILE A 13 4.76 2.52 -6.55
N ARG A 14 6.01 2.93 -6.80
CA ARG A 14 6.65 4.00 -6.03
C ARG A 14 6.01 5.39 -6.22
N PRO A 15 5.69 5.86 -7.44
CA PRO A 15 4.98 7.12 -7.63
C PRO A 15 3.47 6.98 -7.41
N VAL A 16 2.86 5.86 -7.81
CA VAL A 16 1.39 5.72 -7.81
C VAL A 16 0.86 5.14 -6.49
N GLY A 17 1.63 4.29 -5.82
CA GLY A 17 1.29 3.62 -4.56
C GLY A 17 0.91 4.57 -3.41
N PRO A 18 1.68 5.65 -3.11
CA PRO A 18 1.27 6.60 -2.07
C PRO A 18 -0.04 7.32 -2.41
N ALA A 19 -0.27 7.66 -3.68
CA ALA A 19 -1.51 8.28 -4.12
C ALA A 19 -2.70 7.31 -3.98
N ILE A 20 -2.54 6.04 -4.39
CA ILE A 20 -3.55 5.00 -4.22
C ILE A 20 -3.83 4.75 -2.73
N ALA A 21 -2.79 4.68 -1.90
CA ALA A 21 -2.94 4.49 -0.45
C ALA A 21 -3.73 5.64 0.19
N ALA A 22 -3.44 6.88 -0.20
CA ALA A 22 -4.18 8.05 0.26
C ALA A 22 -5.66 8.01 -0.18
N LEU A 23 -5.94 7.64 -1.43
CA LEU A 23 -7.32 7.49 -1.93
C LEU A 23 -8.09 6.41 -1.17
N LEU A 24 -7.48 5.25 -0.94
CA LEU A 24 -8.09 4.16 -0.15
C LEU A 24 -8.34 4.59 1.29
N PHE A 25 -7.43 5.35 1.89
CA PHE A 25 -7.61 5.87 3.25
C PHE A 25 -8.79 6.84 3.33
N ILE A 26 -8.90 7.77 2.37
CA ILE A 26 -10.04 8.71 2.27
C ILE A 26 -11.35 7.95 2.03
N ALA A 27 -11.34 6.94 1.15
CA ALA A 27 -12.50 6.11 0.89
C ALA A 27 -12.94 5.30 2.12
N GLY A 28 -11.98 4.79 2.90
CA GLY A 28 -12.25 4.13 4.18
C GLY A 28 -12.90 5.08 5.20
N LEU A 29 -12.38 6.31 5.32
CA LEU A 29 -12.96 7.34 6.20
C LEU A 29 -14.35 7.77 5.76
N SER A 30 -14.60 7.94 4.46
CA SER A 30 -15.91 8.31 3.96
C SER A 30 -16.94 7.20 4.16
N LEU A 31 -16.54 5.92 4.02
CA LEU A 31 -17.37 4.76 4.35
C LEU A 31 -17.73 4.71 5.84
N ILE A 32 -16.79 5.05 6.73
CA ILE A 32 -17.07 5.16 8.17
C ILE A 32 -18.09 6.26 8.44
N GLY A 33 -17.89 7.45 7.86
CA GLY A 33 -18.84 8.56 7.99
C GLY A 33 -20.24 8.19 7.47
N TYR A 34 -20.30 7.46 6.34
CA TYR A 34 -21.54 6.96 5.77
C TYR A 34 -22.23 5.93 6.67
N ALA A 35 -21.48 4.97 7.23
CA ALA A 35 -22.01 3.95 8.14
C ALA A 35 -22.53 4.55 9.46
N VAL A 36 -21.95 5.67 9.91
CA VAL A 36 -22.41 6.39 11.10
C VAL A 36 -23.70 7.17 10.82
N MET A 37 -23.84 7.76 9.63
CA MET A 37 -24.98 8.63 9.30
C MET A 37 -26.24 7.92 8.78
N ASN A 38 -26.10 6.86 7.99
CA ASN A 38 -27.25 6.24 7.32
C ASN A 38 -27.71 4.95 7.98
N ASP A 39 -26.82 3.99 8.23
CA ASP A 39 -27.22 2.73 8.86
C ASP A 39 -26.01 1.89 9.30
N HIS A 40 -26.17 1.21 10.44
CA HIS A 40 -25.14 0.37 11.06
C HIS A 40 -25.00 -1.01 10.37
N GLN A 41 -24.99 -1.04 9.04
CA GLN A 41 -24.83 -2.29 8.31
C GLN A 41 -23.42 -2.86 8.49
N PRO A 42 -23.29 -4.11 8.95
CA PRO A 42 -21.99 -4.72 9.25
C PRO A 42 -21.10 -4.86 8.00
N TRP A 43 -21.71 -4.96 6.82
CA TRP A 43 -21.00 -5.02 5.53
C TRP A 43 -20.23 -3.74 5.22
N ILE A 44 -20.78 -2.58 5.56
CA ILE A 44 -20.13 -1.28 5.31
C ILE A 44 -18.92 -1.14 6.23
N TRP A 45 -19.05 -1.53 7.50
CA TRP A 45 -17.95 -1.58 8.45
C TRP A 45 -16.83 -2.55 8.02
N LEU A 46 -17.17 -3.74 7.51
CA LEU A 46 -16.20 -4.68 6.95
C LEU A 46 -15.47 -4.09 5.73
N SER A 47 -16.20 -3.41 4.85
CA SER A 47 -15.61 -2.76 3.67
C SER A 47 -14.68 -1.61 4.06
N ALA A 48 -15.05 -0.80 5.06
CA ALA A 48 -14.24 0.29 5.58
C ALA A 48 -12.96 -0.23 6.24
N LEU A 49 -13.09 -1.26 7.10
CA LEU A 49 -11.93 -1.94 7.69
C LEU A 49 -11.02 -2.51 6.63
N GLY A 50 -11.57 -3.19 5.62
CA GLY A 50 -10.81 -3.72 4.49
C GLY A 50 -10.05 -2.61 3.74
N CYS A 51 -10.71 -1.48 3.46
CA CYS A 51 -10.10 -0.34 2.78
C CYS A 51 -8.92 0.25 3.59
N LEU A 52 -9.11 0.41 4.90
CA LEU A 52 -8.06 0.90 5.80
C LEU A 52 -6.90 -0.10 5.90
N LEU A 53 -7.18 -1.40 6.02
CA LEU A 53 -6.16 -2.45 6.08
C LEU A 53 -5.32 -2.49 4.79
N VAL A 54 -5.97 -2.41 3.63
CA VAL A 54 -5.29 -2.38 2.33
C VAL A 54 -4.48 -1.09 2.17
N SER A 55 -4.99 0.07 2.59
CA SER A 55 -4.21 1.32 2.57
C SER A 55 -2.96 1.23 3.46
N ALA A 56 -3.10 0.65 4.66
CA ALA A 56 -2.01 0.50 5.61
C ALA A 56 -0.96 -0.47 5.08
N LEU A 57 -1.38 -1.62 4.54
CA LEU A 57 -0.50 -2.59 3.90
C LEU A 57 0.25 -1.97 2.72
N LEU A 58 -0.44 -1.22 1.86
CA LEU A 58 0.17 -0.59 0.69
C LEU A 58 1.19 0.48 1.10
N ALA A 59 0.86 1.30 2.10
CA ALA A 59 1.78 2.29 2.67
C ALA A 59 2.99 1.60 3.33
N LEU A 60 2.76 0.53 4.09
CA LEU A 60 3.82 -0.25 4.71
C LEU A 60 4.71 -0.90 3.66
N LEU A 61 4.15 -1.42 2.56
CA LEU A 61 4.90 -2.01 1.45
C LEU A 61 5.78 -0.96 0.76
N CYS A 62 5.22 0.24 0.51
CA CYS A 62 5.97 1.35 -0.08
C CYS A 62 7.13 1.80 0.84
N HIS A 63 6.92 1.83 2.16
CA HIS A 63 7.92 2.29 3.12
C HIS A 63 8.98 1.23 3.46
N SER A 64 8.55 -0.02 3.68
CA SER A 64 9.42 -1.15 4.04
C SER A 64 10.25 -1.68 2.88
N TYR A 65 9.93 -1.31 1.63
CA TYR A 65 10.72 -1.71 0.45
C TYR A 65 12.17 -1.22 0.52
N LEU A 66 12.42 0.02 0.95
CA LEU A 66 13.80 0.52 1.13
C LEU A 66 14.56 -0.31 2.17
N TRP A 67 13.88 -0.73 3.23
CA TRP A 67 14.44 -1.56 4.29
C TRP A 67 14.73 -2.99 3.81
N TRP A 68 13.82 -3.56 3.00
CA TRP A 68 14.03 -4.85 2.33
C TRP A 68 15.19 -4.80 1.33
N LEU A 69 15.30 -3.73 0.55
CA LEU A 69 16.38 -3.53 -0.42
C LEU A 69 17.74 -3.31 0.27
N PHE A 70 17.74 -2.74 1.47
CA PHE A 70 18.92 -2.66 2.33
C PHE A 70 19.32 -4.02 2.93
N LYS A 71 18.35 -4.76 3.46
CA LYS A 71 18.58 -6.04 4.16
C LYS A 71 19.02 -7.16 3.21
N LEU A 72 18.59 -7.11 1.95
CA LEU A 72 18.92 -8.09 0.91
C LEU A 72 20.09 -7.67 0.02
N ARG A 73 20.77 -6.57 0.32
CA ARG A 73 21.96 -6.16 -0.44
C ARG A 73 23.07 -7.22 -0.23
N PRO A 74 23.48 -8.01 -1.23
CA PRO A 74 24.75 -8.71 -1.13
C PRO A 74 25.84 -7.64 -1.05
N ARG A 75 26.82 -7.84 -0.17
CA ARG A 75 27.90 -6.92 0.19
C ARG A 75 28.70 -6.37 -1.02
N GLY A 76 28.15 -5.48 -1.84
CA GLY A 76 28.91 -4.78 -2.88
C GLY A 76 28.19 -4.36 -4.16
N CYS A 77 26.96 -4.82 -4.46
CA CYS A 77 26.31 -4.42 -5.71
C CYS A 77 25.15 -3.46 -5.47
N LEU A 78 25.40 -2.20 -5.82
CA LEU A 78 24.40 -1.15 -6.05
C LEU A 78 23.42 -1.65 -7.13
N PHE A 79 22.28 -2.20 -6.72
CA PHE A 79 21.10 -2.28 -7.59
C PHE A 79 20.56 -0.85 -7.72
N ILE A 80 21.28 -0.04 -8.50
CA ILE A 80 20.77 1.21 -9.05
C ILE A 80 19.76 0.77 -10.12
N PRO A 81 18.45 1.00 -9.96
CA PRO A 81 17.61 1.05 -11.14
C PRO A 81 18.14 2.22 -11.96
N ILE A 82 18.75 1.90 -13.11
CA ILE A 82 19.48 2.82 -13.97
C ILE A 82 18.59 4.01 -14.38
N LYS A 83 19.15 5.21 -14.14
CA LYS A 83 18.89 6.57 -14.66
C LYS A 83 17.51 7.18 -14.45
#